data_AF-A0A0Q9WK38-F1
#
_entry.id   AF-A0A0Q9WK38-F1
#
_cell.length_a   1.000
_cell.length_b   1.000
_cell.length_c   1.000
_cell.angle_alpha   90.00
_cell.angle_beta   90.00
_cell.angle_gamma   90.00
#
_symmetry.space_group_name_H-M   'P 1'
#
loop_
_entity.id
_entity.type
_entity.pdbx_description
1 polymer ?
#
loop_
_entity_poly.entity_id
_entity_poly.type
_entity_poly.pdbx_seq_one_letter_code
_entity_poly.pdbx_strand_id
1 'polypeptide(L)'
;MCYKKSDSSFRKYFKKRFICFPLAFLTLCLFVKYSLKTENENDYNDSSPSKCLFCGIASGRITPPKLEFENDEYVIFKDIKPAATYHYLAIPKQHFDSLNVLNKSHVGLVERMQNGMIQFLASKDVDISKSVIGFHVPPFISQKHLHLHGISPVSEMSFSDRISFMIPSFWFKSANSAIESLQHADP
;
A
#
# COMPACT_ATOMS: atom_id res chain seq x y z
N MET A 1 -45.17 57.55 22.59
CA MET A 1 -44.89 57.42 24.05
C MET A 1 -43.82 56.35 24.21
N CYS A 2 -42.51 56.64 24.29
CA CYS A 2 -41.83 57.51 25.27
C CYS A 2 -42.30 57.10 26.68
N TYR A 3 -41.52 56.51 27.59
CA TYR A 3 -40.17 56.87 28.04
C TYR A 3 -39.66 55.74 28.97
N LYS A 4 -38.39 55.32 28.88
CA LYS A 4 -37.65 54.80 30.05
C LYS A 4 -36.44 55.71 30.28
N LYS A 5 -36.50 56.47 31.39
CA LYS A 5 -35.40 57.23 32.04
C LYS A 5 -34.23 56.28 32.33
N SER A 6 -32.98 56.56 31.94
CA SER A 6 -31.97 57.49 32.56
C SER A 6 -31.67 57.10 34.02
N ASP A 7 -30.45 57.04 34.56
CA ASP A 7 -29.11 57.49 34.17
C ASP A 7 -28.08 56.96 35.22
N SER A 8 -26.78 57.05 34.88
CA SER A 8 -25.61 57.27 35.74
C SER A 8 -25.16 56.14 36.68
N SER A 9 -23.99 55.52 36.51
CA SER A 9 -22.61 56.01 36.61
C SER A 9 -22.03 55.98 38.04
N PHE A 10 -20.84 55.36 38.14
CA PHE A 10 -19.74 55.75 39.03
C PHE A 10 -19.74 55.27 40.50
N ARG A 11 -18.92 54.25 40.80
CA ARG A 11 -17.65 54.35 41.60
C ARG A 11 -17.08 52.95 41.88
N LYS A 12 -15.92 52.66 41.30
CA LYS A 12 -14.56 52.60 41.91
C LYS A 12 -14.30 51.28 42.67
N TYR A 13 -13.52 50.33 42.13
CA TYR A 13 -12.04 50.25 41.97
C TYR A 13 -11.26 49.75 43.20
N PHE A 14 -10.34 48.81 42.91
CA PHE A 14 -9.17 48.30 43.67
C PHE A 14 -9.44 47.24 44.77
N LYS A 15 -8.68 46.13 44.92
CA LYS A 15 -7.26 45.84 44.60
C LYS A 15 -6.95 44.32 44.72
N LYS A 16 -6.05 43.83 43.83
CA LYS A 16 -5.03 42.75 43.99
C LYS A 16 -5.41 41.23 44.05
N ARG A 17 -5.23 40.56 42.90
CA ARG A 17 -4.18 39.56 42.56
C ARG A 17 -3.87 38.45 43.60
N PHE A 18 -4.15 37.19 43.27
CA PHE A 18 -3.21 36.06 43.37
C PHE A 18 -3.55 34.95 42.37
N ILE A 19 -2.50 34.49 41.69
CA ILE A 19 -2.44 33.43 40.68
C ILE A 19 -2.49 32.09 41.42
N CYS A 20 -3.41 31.21 41.03
CA CYS A 20 -3.35 29.77 41.29
C CYS A 20 -4.27 29.08 40.27
N PHE A 21 -3.79 28.89 39.04
CA PHE A 21 -4.38 27.91 38.13
C PHE A 21 -3.74 26.54 38.47
N PRO A 22 -4.54 25.53 38.79
CA PRO A 22 -4.09 24.36 39.53
C PRO A 22 -3.32 23.38 38.64
N LEU A 23 -2.48 22.57 39.29
CA LEU A 23 -1.65 21.46 38.80
C LEU A 23 -2.30 20.45 37.83
N ALA A 24 -3.59 20.58 37.50
CA ALA A 24 -4.35 19.64 36.67
C ALA A 24 -4.01 19.71 35.17
N PHE A 25 -3.39 20.79 34.68
CA PHE A 25 -3.00 20.89 33.27
C PHE A 25 -1.67 20.18 32.97
N LEU A 26 -0.75 20.12 33.94
CA LEU A 26 0.57 19.52 33.74
C LEU A 26 0.51 17.99 33.78
N THR A 27 -0.36 17.42 34.61
CA THR A 27 -0.56 15.95 34.68
C THR A 27 -1.26 15.42 33.44
N LEU A 28 -2.23 16.16 32.87
CA LEU A 28 -2.86 15.78 31.60
C LEU A 28 -1.87 15.82 30.44
N CYS A 29 -0.98 16.83 30.37
CA CYS A 29 0.08 16.86 29.36
C CYS A 29 1.12 15.75 29.54
N LEU A 30 1.44 15.36 30.77
CA LEU A 30 2.33 14.22 31.04
C LEU A 30 1.66 12.89 30.72
N PHE A 31 0.36 12.73 30.99
CA PHE A 31 -0.40 11.54 30.63
C PHE A 31 -0.56 11.41 29.10
N VAL A 32 -0.77 12.52 28.39
CA VAL A 32 -0.77 12.54 26.91
C VAL A 32 0.62 12.21 26.36
N LYS A 33 1.71 12.75 26.93
CA LYS A 33 3.07 12.36 26.51
C LYS A 33 3.40 10.90 26.83
N TYR A 34 2.89 10.35 27.93
CA TYR A 34 3.15 8.98 28.34
C TYR A 34 2.29 7.98 27.53
N SER A 35 1.03 8.31 27.25
CA SER A 35 0.14 7.50 26.40
C SER A 35 0.51 7.54 24.91
N LEU A 36 1.13 8.62 24.41
CA LEU A 36 1.68 8.64 23.05
C LEU A 36 3.00 7.88 22.92
N LYS A 37 3.54 7.28 24.00
CA LYS A 37 4.80 6.53 23.97
C LYS A 37 4.63 5.01 23.83
N THR A 38 3.43 4.53 23.50
CA THR A 38 3.23 3.10 23.19
C THR A 38 2.32 2.91 21.98
N GLU A 39 2.73 3.42 20.83
CA GLU A 39 2.41 2.77 19.56
C GLU A 39 3.72 2.17 19.06
N ASN A 40 3.97 0.93 19.49
CA ASN A 40 4.75 -0.01 18.69
C ASN A 40 3.81 -0.51 17.57
N GLU A 41 3.41 0.41 16.68
CA GLU A 41 2.94 0.04 15.37
C GLU A 41 4.17 -0.48 14.63
N ASN A 42 4.17 -1.76 14.27
CA ASN A 42 5.12 -2.27 13.31
C ASN A 42 4.89 -1.51 12.00
N ASP A 43 5.71 -0.47 11.79
CA ASP A 43 5.84 0.31 10.58
C ASP A 43 6.32 -0.59 9.43
N TYR A 44 5.37 -1.34 8.86
CA TYR A 44 5.52 -2.10 7.62
C TYR A 44 5.47 -1.19 6.37
N ASN A 45 5.51 0.14 6.56
CA ASN A 45 5.52 1.14 5.49
C ASN A 45 6.89 1.80 5.27
N ASP A 46 7.91 1.38 6.01
CA ASP A 46 9.30 1.74 5.76
C ASP A 46 9.74 1.19 4.39
N SER A 47 10.04 2.10 3.46
CA SER A 47 10.53 1.79 2.11
C SER A 47 11.97 1.25 2.11
N SER A 48 12.59 1.06 3.28
CA SER A 48 13.92 0.46 3.35
C SER A 48 13.90 -1.03 2.96
N PRO A 49 14.77 -1.46 2.01
CA PRO A 49 14.82 -2.86 1.56
C PRO A 49 15.06 -3.88 2.69
N SER A 50 15.68 -3.44 3.80
CA SER A 50 15.96 -4.30 4.96
C SER A 50 14.69 -4.71 5.72
N LYS A 51 13.65 -3.87 5.74
CA LYS A 51 12.37 -4.16 6.41
C LYS A 51 11.26 -4.63 5.45
N CYS A 52 11.48 -4.54 4.14
CA CYS A 52 10.51 -4.99 3.15
C CYS A 52 10.29 -6.51 3.21
N LEU A 53 9.03 -6.93 3.41
CA LEU A 53 8.63 -8.35 3.42
C LEU A 53 8.99 -9.07 2.13
N PHE A 54 8.74 -8.42 0.99
CA PHE A 54 8.98 -9.00 -0.33
C PHE A 54 10.48 -9.09 -0.65
N CYS A 55 11.30 -8.12 -0.22
CA CYS A 55 12.76 -8.28 -0.20
C CYS A 55 13.20 -9.46 0.67
N GLY A 56 12.55 -9.67 1.81
CA GLY A 56 12.76 -10.85 2.65
C GLY A 56 12.48 -12.15 1.91
N ILE A 57 11.39 -12.22 1.16
CA ILE A 57 11.04 -13.38 0.33
C ILE A 57 12.06 -13.58 -0.79
N ALA A 58 12.36 -12.53 -1.55
CA ALA A 58 13.27 -12.58 -2.69
C ALA A 58 14.73 -12.93 -2.31
N SER A 59 15.13 -12.66 -1.07
CA SER A 59 16.45 -13.03 -0.51
C SER A 59 16.46 -14.36 0.25
N GLY A 60 15.32 -15.06 0.35
CA GLY A 60 15.19 -16.30 1.11
C GLY A 60 15.15 -16.15 2.64
N ARG A 61 15.14 -14.91 3.16
CA ARG A 61 15.06 -14.61 4.59
C ARG A 61 13.66 -14.84 5.17
N ILE A 62 12.63 -14.75 4.34
CA ILE A 62 11.23 -15.03 4.70
C ILE A 62 10.71 -16.11 3.75
N THR A 63 10.08 -17.15 4.29
CA THR A 63 9.49 -18.22 3.48
C THR A 63 8.06 -17.86 3.08
N PRO A 64 7.71 -17.79 1.78
CA PRO A 64 6.34 -17.58 1.34
C PRO A 64 5.48 -18.84 1.52
N PRO A 65 4.15 -18.78 1.38
CA PRO A 65 3.28 -19.96 1.48
C PRO A 65 3.71 -21.11 0.55
N LYS A 66 4.14 -20.76 -0.67
CA LYS A 66 4.74 -21.69 -1.62
C LYS A 66 5.56 -20.94 -2.65
N LEU A 67 6.86 -21.22 -2.73
CA LEU A 67 7.74 -20.74 -3.82
C LEU A 67 7.60 -21.70 -5.00
N GLU A 68 7.28 -21.17 -6.18
CA GLU A 68 7.03 -21.97 -7.39
C GLU A 68 8.12 -21.77 -8.45
N PHE A 69 8.73 -20.59 -8.48
CA PHE A 69 9.79 -20.24 -9.42
C PHE A 69 10.74 -19.22 -8.82
N GLU A 70 12.02 -19.36 -9.15
CA GLU A 70 13.06 -18.39 -8.82
C GLU A 70 14.11 -18.40 -9.94
N ASN A 71 14.56 -17.21 -10.33
CA ASN A 71 15.75 -17.01 -11.15
C ASN A 71 16.59 -15.84 -10.60
N ASP A 72 17.56 -15.35 -11.37
CA ASP A 72 18.46 -14.28 -10.94
C ASP A 72 17.77 -12.90 -10.82
N GLU A 73 16.60 -12.70 -11.41
CA GLU A 73 15.93 -11.40 -11.48
C GLU A 73 14.66 -11.30 -10.64
N TYR A 74 13.88 -12.38 -10.53
CA TYR A 74 12.59 -12.38 -9.86
C TYR A 74 12.21 -13.76 -9.29
N VAL A 75 11.19 -13.77 -8.44
CA VAL A 75 10.58 -14.98 -7.87
C VAL A 75 9.08 -14.98 -8.08
N ILE A 76 8.46 -16.17 -8.19
CA ILE A 76 7.00 -16.36 -8.20
C ILE A 76 6.59 -17.24 -7.03
N PHE A 77 5.62 -16.76 -6.25
CA PHE A 77 5.11 -17.48 -5.08
C PHE A 77 3.60 -17.27 -4.90
N LYS A 78 2.98 -18.18 -4.15
CA LYS A 78 1.54 -18.15 -3.87
C LYS A 78 1.19 -17.01 -2.91
N ASP A 79 0.14 -16.25 -3.24
CA ASP A 79 -0.39 -15.20 -2.36
C ASP A 79 -0.94 -15.81 -1.06
N ILE A 80 -0.76 -15.12 0.06
CA ILE A 80 -1.23 -15.56 1.39
C ILE A 80 -2.75 -15.42 1.56
N LYS A 81 -3.38 -14.51 0.82
CA LYS A 81 -4.82 -14.26 0.74
C LYS A 81 -5.28 -14.40 -0.71
N PRO A 82 -5.34 -15.64 -1.24
CA PRO A 82 -5.69 -15.89 -2.63
C PRO A 82 -7.13 -15.44 -2.94
N ALA A 83 -7.32 -14.74 -4.06
CA ALA A 83 -8.63 -14.27 -4.53
C ALA A 83 -9.31 -15.28 -5.48
N ALA A 84 -8.57 -16.30 -5.93
CA ALA A 84 -9.02 -17.43 -6.74
C ALA A 84 -8.11 -18.63 -6.45
N THR A 85 -8.43 -19.81 -7.00
CA THR A 85 -7.62 -21.04 -6.85
C THR A 85 -6.15 -20.80 -7.19
N TYR A 86 -5.89 -20.07 -8.27
CA TYR A 86 -4.56 -19.62 -8.65
C TYR A 86 -4.46 -18.12 -8.38
N HIS A 87 -3.77 -17.73 -7.31
CA HIS A 87 -3.37 -16.34 -7.06
C HIS A 87 -1.89 -16.35 -6.66
N TYR A 88 -1.06 -15.85 -7.56
CA TYR A 88 0.40 -15.83 -7.40
C TYR A 88 0.93 -14.42 -7.64
N LEU A 89 2.06 -14.14 -6.99
CA LEU A 89 2.78 -12.89 -7.13
C LEU A 89 4.13 -13.17 -7.78
N ALA A 90 4.49 -12.42 -8.81
CA ALA A 90 5.87 -12.29 -9.25
C ALA A 90 6.47 -11.01 -8.67
N ILE A 91 7.64 -11.10 -8.04
CA ILE A 91 8.36 -9.93 -7.48
C ILE A 91 9.81 -9.92 -7.97
N PRO A 92 10.37 -8.76 -8.33
CA PRO A 92 11.79 -8.65 -8.64
C PRO A 92 12.63 -8.80 -7.36
N LYS A 93 13.87 -9.29 -7.51
CA LYS A 93 14.85 -9.34 -6.42
C LYS A 93 15.35 -7.94 -6.04
N GLN A 94 15.44 -7.04 -7.01
CA GLN A 94 15.67 -5.62 -6.75
C GLN A 94 14.41 -4.96 -6.19
N HIS A 95 14.56 -4.11 -5.17
CA HIS A 95 13.45 -3.34 -4.60
C HIS A 95 13.03 -2.18 -5.51
N PHE A 96 11.75 -2.14 -5.85
CA PHE A 96 11.08 -1.00 -6.48
C PHE A 96 9.77 -0.76 -5.74
N ASP A 97 9.47 0.46 -5.29
CA ASP A 97 8.29 0.68 -4.44
C ASP A 97 6.97 0.29 -5.13
N SER A 98 6.86 0.52 -6.43
CA SER A 98 5.66 0.22 -7.24
C SER A 98 5.97 0.32 -8.73
N LEU A 99 4.96 0.16 -9.58
CA LEU A 99 5.08 0.41 -11.02
C LEU A 99 5.47 1.87 -11.34
N ASN A 100 5.11 2.83 -10.49
CA ASN A 100 5.30 4.26 -10.76
C ASN A 100 6.76 4.72 -10.71
N VAL A 101 7.66 3.93 -10.09
CA VAL A 101 9.10 4.27 -10.04
C VAL A 101 9.88 3.67 -11.21
N LEU A 102 9.22 2.86 -12.05
CA LEU A 102 9.84 2.28 -13.23
C LEU A 102 9.90 3.30 -14.38
N ASN A 103 10.85 3.10 -15.27
CA ASN A 103 11.04 3.89 -16.48
C ASN A 103 11.31 2.97 -17.68
N LYS A 104 11.61 3.54 -18.84
CA LYS A 104 11.84 2.81 -20.10
C LYS A 104 12.90 1.72 -20.02
N SER A 105 13.94 1.84 -19.17
CA SER A 105 14.96 0.78 -19.03
C SER A 105 14.43 -0.49 -18.35
N HIS A 106 13.28 -0.40 -17.68
CA HIS A 106 12.67 -1.50 -16.94
C HIS A 106 11.63 -2.29 -17.76
N VAL A 107 11.36 -1.90 -19.01
CA VAL A 107 10.40 -2.61 -19.90
C VAL A 107 10.69 -4.10 -19.94
N GLY A 108 11.95 -4.48 -20.17
CA GLY A 108 12.35 -5.88 -20.26
C GLY A 108 12.13 -6.67 -18.96
N LEU A 109 12.27 -6.04 -17.79
CA LEU A 109 11.98 -6.69 -16.51
C LEU A 109 10.49 -7.05 -16.40
N VAL A 110 9.61 -6.10 -16.73
CA VAL A 110 8.16 -6.30 -16.68
C VAL A 110 7.71 -7.37 -17.68
N GLU A 111 8.26 -7.36 -18.91
CA GLU A 111 8.02 -8.39 -19.92
C GLU A 111 8.43 -9.79 -19.44
N ARG A 112 9.62 -9.92 -18.83
CA ARG A 112 10.10 -11.20 -18.31
C ARG A 112 9.25 -11.71 -17.15
N MET A 113 8.83 -10.83 -16.23
CA MET A 113 7.92 -11.18 -15.14
C MET A 113 6.55 -11.63 -15.66
N GLN A 114 5.99 -10.91 -16.65
CA GLN A 114 4.72 -11.28 -17.27
C GLN A 114 4.82 -12.63 -17.97
N ASN A 115 5.84 -12.84 -18.79
CA ASN A 115 6.04 -14.09 -19.52
C ASN A 115 6.24 -15.27 -18.56
N GLY A 116 7.00 -15.06 -17.47
CA GLY A 116 7.16 -16.05 -16.41
C GLY A 116 5.83 -16.43 -15.75
N MET A 117 4.99 -15.44 -15.42
CA MET A 117 3.68 -15.68 -14.84
C MET A 117 2.74 -16.44 -15.81
N ILE A 118 2.72 -16.06 -17.09
CA ILE A 118 1.92 -16.74 -18.11
C ILE A 118 2.35 -18.20 -18.26
N GLN A 119 3.65 -18.46 -18.40
CA GLN A 119 4.20 -19.81 -18.51
C GLN A 119 3.90 -20.64 -17.27
N PHE A 120 4.04 -20.04 -16.08
CA PHE A 120 3.72 -20.69 -14.82
C PHE A 120 2.24 -21.08 -14.74
N LEU A 121 1.31 -20.17 -15.03
CA LEU A 121 -0.12 -20.49 -15.04
C LEU A 121 -0.46 -21.55 -16.09
N ALA A 122 0.10 -21.45 -17.29
CA ALA A 122 -0.08 -22.45 -18.34
C ALA A 122 0.40 -23.84 -17.91
N SER A 123 1.48 -23.93 -17.12
CA SER A 123 1.96 -25.20 -16.55
C SER A 123 1.01 -25.85 -15.53
N LYS A 124 -0.02 -25.12 -15.08
CA LYS A 124 -1.09 -25.62 -14.21
C LYS A 124 -2.38 -25.94 -14.99
N ASP A 125 -2.29 -26.05 -16.32
CA ASP A 125 -3.43 -26.28 -17.24
C ASP A 125 -4.51 -25.18 -17.14
N VAL A 126 -4.09 -23.96 -16.83
CA VAL A 126 -4.98 -22.80 -16.70
C VAL A 126 -5.17 -22.10 -18.05
N ASP A 127 -6.42 -21.79 -18.37
CA ASP A 127 -6.77 -20.93 -19.49
C ASP A 127 -6.38 -19.47 -19.21
N ILE A 128 -5.31 -19.01 -19.86
CA ILE A 128 -4.77 -17.65 -19.69
C ILE A 128 -5.81 -16.58 -20.07
N SER A 129 -6.74 -16.87 -20.98
CA SER A 129 -7.80 -15.91 -21.36
C SER A 129 -8.78 -15.62 -20.23
N LYS A 130 -8.86 -16.51 -19.23
CA LYS A 130 -9.69 -16.37 -18.03
C LYS A 130 -8.90 -15.84 -16.83
N SER A 131 -7.70 -15.32 -17.07
CA SER A 131 -6.77 -14.89 -16.04
C SER A 131 -6.61 -13.37 -16.06
N VAL A 132 -6.35 -12.78 -14.89
CA VAL A 132 -5.92 -11.39 -14.74
C VAL A 132 -4.43 -11.39 -14.43
N ILE A 133 -3.65 -10.64 -15.22
CA ILE A 133 -2.22 -10.47 -15.03
C ILE A 133 -1.89 -8.98 -15.05
N GLY A 134 -1.46 -8.43 -13.92
CA GLY A 134 -1.23 -6.99 -13.79
C GLY A 134 -0.78 -6.52 -12.41
N PHE A 135 -0.78 -5.20 -12.23
CA PHE A 135 -0.25 -4.51 -11.06
C PHE A 135 -1.33 -3.63 -10.43
N HIS A 136 -1.35 -3.59 -9.11
CA HIS A 136 -2.00 -2.47 -8.41
C HIS A 136 -1.19 -1.18 -8.57
N VAL A 137 -1.89 -0.04 -8.64
CA VAL A 137 -1.29 1.29 -8.81
C VAL A 137 -1.46 2.09 -7.50
N PRO A 138 -0.40 2.75 -6.98
CA PRO A 138 -0.50 3.61 -5.81
C PRO A 138 -1.62 4.66 -5.94
N PRO A 139 -2.33 5.01 -4.85
CA PRO A 139 -2.08 4.60 -3.46
C PRO A 139 -2.65 3.21 -3.07
N PHE A 140 -3.18 2.43 -4.01
CA PHE A 140 -3.90 1.18 -3.73
C PHE A 140 -3.02 -0.07 -3.79
N ILE A 141 -1.85 -0.04 -3.14
CA ILE A 141 -0.93 -1.20 -3.07
C ILE A 141 -0.89 -1.77 -1.65
N SER A 142 -0.80 -3.09 -1.52
CA SER A 142 -0.73 -3.78 -0.22
C SER A 142 0.69 -3.80 0.37
N GLN A 143 1.71 -3.76 -0.49
CA GLN A 143 3.13 -3.76 -0.12
C GLN A 143 3.88 -2.81 -1.05
N LYS A 144 4.76 -1.98 -0.47
CA LYS A 144 5.69 -1.09 -1.21
C LYS A 144 6.87 -1.88 -1.79
N HIS A 145 6.57 -2.84 -2.67
CA HIS A 145 7.53 -3.60 -3.45
C HIS A 145 6.80 -4.06 -4.71
N LEU A 146 7.33 -3.80 -5.89
CA LEU A 146 6.70 -4.10 -7.17
C LEU A 146 6.28 -5.57 -7.21
N HIS A 147 4.99 -5.84 -7.41
CA HIS A 147 4.48 -7.19 -7.49
C HIS A 147 3.44 -7.30 -8.59
N LEU A 148 3.66 -8.26 -9.47
CA LEU A 148 2.72 -8.63 -10.53
C LEU A 148 1.79 -9.71 -9.99
N HIS A 149 0.49 -9.45 -10.00
CA HIS A 149 -0.53 -10.45 -9.74
C HIS A 149 -0.75 -11.31 -10.98
N GLY A 150 -0.81 -12.63 -10.80
CA GLY A 150 -1.41 -13.57 -11.73
C GLY A 150 -2.55 -14.31 -11.04
N ILE A 151 -3.79 -14.06 -11.48
CA ILE A 151 -4.99 -14.58 -10.83
C ILE A 151 -5.86 -15.32 -11.82
N SER A 152 -6.29 -16.54 -11.47
CA SER A 152 -7.12 -17.38 -12.32
C SER A 152 -7.87 -18.48 -11.54
N PRO A 153 -9.04 -18.92 -12.04
CA PRO A 153 -9.87 -18.21 -13.01
C PRO A 153 -10.57 -17.02 -12.35
N VAL A 154 -10.78 -15.94 -13.10
CA VAL A 154 -11.51 -14.75 -12.62
C VAL A 154 -12.94 -15.10 -12.19
N SER A 155 -13.51 -16.19 -12.71
CA SER A 155 -14.85 -16.69 -12.32
C SER A 155 -14.96 -17.08 -10.84
N GLU A 156 -13.85 -17.34 -10.15
CA GLU A 156 -13.84 -17.71 -8.73
C GLU A 156 -13.73 -16.51 -7.79
N MET A 157 -13.36 -15.33 -8.31
CA MET A 157 -13.24 -14.13 -7.49
C MET A 157 -14.58 -13.73 -6.88
N SER A 158 -14.53 -13.32 -5.60
CA SER A 158 -15.64 -12.66 -4.94
C SER A 158 -15.99 -11.34 -5.63
N PHE A 159 -17.17 -10.79 -5.36
CA PHE A 159 -17.57 -9.49 -5.92
C PHE A 159 -16.58 -8.37 -5.55
N SER A 160 -16.07 -8.34 -4.31
CA SER A 160 -15.08 -7.36 -3.88
C SER A 160 -13.74 -7.52 -4.58
N ASP A 161 -13.25 -8.77 -4.74
CA ASP A 161 -11.97 -9.01 -5.42
C ASP A 161 -12.05 -8.61 -6.91
N ARG A 162 -13.18 -8.88 -7.56
CA ARG A 162 -13.40 -8.44 -8.95
C ARG A 162 -13.28 -6.94 -9.11
N ILE A 163 -13.74 -6.16 -8.12
CA ILE A 163 -13.56 -4.70 -8.13
C ILE A 163 -12.08 -4.38 -7.98
N SER A 164 -11.38 -4.98 -7.02
CA SER A 164 -9.95 -4.74 -6.79
C SER A 164 -9.07 -5.04 -8.02
N PHE A 165 -9.37 -6.10 -8.76
CA PHE A 165 -8.58 -6.55 -9.93
C PHE A 165 -9.20 -6.16 -11.28
N MET A 166 -10.16 -5.22 -11.28
CA MET A 166 -10.88 -4.83 -12.48
C MET A 166 -9.97 -4.12 -13.49
N ILE A 167 -9.99 -4.57 -14.75
CA ILE A 167 -9.29 -3.95 -15.88
C ILE A 167 -10.32 -3.40 -16.88
N PRO A 168 -10.13 -2.17 -17.40
CA PRO A 168 -9.21 -1.14 -16.91
C PRO A 168 -9.78 -0.43 -15.68
N SER A 169 -8.92 -0.04 -14.74
CA SER A 169 -9.30 0.83 -13.61
C SER A 169 -8.16 1.77 -13.24
N PHE A 170 -8.44 2.78 -12.41
CA PHE A 170 -7.39 3.71 -11.96
C PHE A 170 -6.46 3.11 -10.89
N TRP A 171 -6.83 1.96 -10.30
CA TRP A 171 -6.09 1.30 -9.22
C TRP A 171 -5.47 -0.04 -9.65
N PHE A 172 -5.78 -0.54 -10.85
CA PHE A 172 -5.20 -1.77 -11.39
C PHE A 172 -4.89 -1.63 -12.89
N LYS A 173 -3.69 -2.03 -13.29
CA LYS A 173 -3.16 -1.92 -14.64
C LYS A 173 -2.69 -3.28 -15.14
N SER A 174 -3.15 -3.70 -16.31
CA SER A 174 -2.68 -4.95 -16.92
C SER A 174 -1.18 -4.89 -17.22
N ALA A 175 -0.50 -6.04 -17.23
CA ALA A 175 0.92 -6.09 -17.57
C ALA A 175 1.22 -5.53 -18.97
N ASN A 176 0.39 -5.85 -19.97
CA ASN A 176 0.49 -5.26 -21.31
C ASN A 176 0.40 -3.73 -21.30
N SER A 177 -0.60 -3.17 -20.62
CA SER A 177 -0.75 -1.72 -20.52
C SER A 177 0.41 -1.06 -19.75
N ALA A 178 0.94 -1.74 -18.73
CA ALA A 178 2.13 -1.30 -18.00
C ALA A 178 3.36 -1.22 -18.92
N ILE A 179 3.60 -2.26 -19.72
CA ILE A 179 4.69 -2.31 -20.71
C ILE A 179 4.55 -1.20 -21.74
N GLU A 180 3.37 -1.06 -22.34
CA GLU A 180 3.08 0.00 -23.31
C GLU A 180 3.36 1.38 -22.73
N SER A 181 2.95 1.63 -21.49
CA SER A 181 3.18 2.93 -20.85
C SER A 181 4.65 3.20 -20.56
N LEU A 182 5.44 2.17 -20.22
CA LEU A 182 6.88 2.31 -19.99
C LEU A 182 7.64 2.54 -21.30
N GLN A 183 7.19 1.96 -22.41
CA GLN A 183 7.79 2.16 -23.73
C GLN A 183 7.62 3.61 -24.23
N HIS A 184 6.51 4.26 -23.87
CA HIS A 184 6.17 5.64 -24.23
C HIS A 184 6.47 6.66 -23.13
N ALA A 185 7.08 6.24 -22.01
CA ALA A 185 7.51 7.18 -20.98
C ALA A 185 8.63 8.08 -21.52
N ASP A 186 8.56 9.37 -21.20
CA ASP A 186 9.63 10.32 -21.53
C ASP A 186 10.97 9.85 -20.91
N PRO A 187 12.10 10.03 -21.61
CA PRO A 187 13.42 9.58 -21.15
C PRO A 187 13.85 10.12 -19.79
#